data_AF-A0AAU3H6H1-F1
#
_entry.id   AF-A0AAU3H6H1-F1
#
_cell.length_a   1.000
_cell.length_b   1.000
_cell.length_c   1.000
_cell.angle_alpha   90.00
_cell.angle_beta   90.00
_cell.angle_gamma   90.00
#
_symmetry.space_group_name_H-M   'P 1'
#
loop_
_entity.id
_entity.type
_entity.pdbx_description
1 polymer ?
#
loop_
_entity_poly.entity_id
_entity_poly.type
_entity_poly.pdbx_seq_one_letter_code
_entity_poly.pdbx_strand_id
1 'polypeptide(L)'
;MRGSSGGIRACRGRFAAGLAAGSTAVAGLAAFGLFCAGCSAGGKGTRDEGPASTQQAARDTPASAMPSGTAKPYSRVNAVMLVKSDPKASRQLKDDLKPCTGDEYPVDTSYGTLTGGSEADVVVNVMTCGDSVGVGTYVYQRRPDGTYGNVFAAEVPAVYGTIDRGDLVVTTQVYGSKDAVAYPSGENVVTYHWATGGFTETDRVHNDFNRAVGSGEGDLPAPQTTQN
;
A
#
# COMPACT_ATOMS: atom_id res chain seq x y z
N MET A 1 9.82 67.48 19.06
CA MET A 1 9.11 68.75 18.78
C MET A 1 8.75 68.79 17.30
N ARG A 2 7.46 69.05 16.97
CA ARG A 2 6.88 69.41 15.65
C ARG A 2 7.01 68.34 14.55
N GLY A 3 5.99 67.90 13.79
CA GLY A 3 4.65 68.43 13.52
C GLY A 3 4.51 68.79 12.02
N SER A 4 3.40 68.36 11.41
CA SER A 4 2.81 68.77 10.10
C SER A 4 3.12 67.87 8.88
N SER A 5 2.14 67.11 8.34
CA SER A 5 1.11 67.44 7.30
C SER A 5 1.67 67.36 5.88
N GLY A 6 1.06 66.80 4.84
CA GLY A 6 -0.24 66.18 4.56
C GLY A 6 -0.34 65.94 3.04
N GLY A 7 -1.33 65.20 2.54
CA GLY A 7 -1.66 65.17 1.10
C GLY A 7 -2.27 63.87 0.57
N ILE A 8 -3.60 63.85 0.50
CA ILE A 8 -4.47 62.79 -0.05
C ILE A 8 -4.70 63.04 -1.55
N ARG A 9 -4.75 61.98 -2.38
CA ARG A 9 -5.64 61.92 -3.56
C ARG A 9 -6.22 60.51 -3.74
N ALA A 10 -7.49 60.38 -3.41
CA ALA A 10 -8.36 59.29 -3.84
C ALA A 10 -9.24 59.83 -4.98
N CYS A 11 -9.35 59.08 -6.08
CA CYS A 11 -10.34 59.33 -7.12
C CYS A 11 -11.55 58.42 -6.94
N ARG A 12 -12.72 59.06 -7.03
CA ARG A 12 -14.08 58.54 -6.88
C ARG A 12 -14.52 57.72 -8.11
N GLY A 13 -15.45 56.80 -7.86
CA GLY A 13 -16.47 56.37 -8.82
C GLY A 13 -17.63 55.69 -8.08
N ARG A 14 -18.72 56.42 -7.83
CA ARG A 14 -20.02 55.93 -7.31
C ARG A 14 -20.95 55.59 -8.49
N PHE A 15 -21.95 54.73 -8.30
CA PHE A 15 -23.40 54.95 -8.56
C PHE A 15 -24.17 53.63 -8.26
N ALA A 16 -25.04 53.63 -7.23
CA ALA A 16 -26.52 53.54 -7.28
C ALA A 16 -27.04 52.08 -7.47
N ALA A 17 -27.63 51.39 -6.48
CA ALA A 17 -28.94 51.54 -5.81
C ALA A 17 -30.16 51.01 -6.61
N GLY A 18 -30.93 50.10 -5.99
CA GLY A 18 -32.30 49.67 -6.40
C GLY A 18 -32.44 48.14 -6.55
N LEU A 19 -32.99 47.40 -5.56
CA LEU A 19 -34.41 47.04 -5.34
C LEU A 19 -34.89 45.84 -6.19
N ALA A 20 -35.29 44.75 -5.53
CA ALA A 20 -36.63 44.14 -5.65
C ALA A 20 -36.74 42.81 -4.88
N ALA A 21 -37.74 42.75 -4.00
CA ALA A 21 -38.33 41.52 -3.51
C ALA A 21 -39.28 40.93 -4.57
N GLY A 22 -39.49 39.61 -4.56
CA GLY A 22 -40.51 38.98 -5.40
C GLY A 22 -40.62 37.48 -5.18
N SER A 23 -41.62 37.07 -4.41
CA SER A 23 -42.11 35.70 -4.31
C SER A 23 -43.12 35.44 -5.42
N THR A 24 -42.99 34.34 -6.17
CA THR A 24 -44.10 33.71 -6.92
C THR A 24 -43.91 32.19 -6.99
N ALA A 25 -44.89 31.49 -6.43
CA ALA A 25 -45.13 30.07 -6.62
C ALA A 25 -45.77 29.80 -7.99
N VAL A 26 -45.72 28.55 -8.47
CA VAL A 26 -46.85 27.70 -8.93
C VAL A 26 -46.33 26.55 -9.82
N ALA A 27 -46.95 25.40 -9.61
CA ALA A 27 -46.67 24.05 -10.08
C ALA A 27 -46.86 23.80 -11.59
N GLY A 28 -46.28 22.68 -12.07
CA GLY A 28 -46.59 22.05 -13.35
C GLY A 28 -46.43 20.53 -13.27
N LEU A 29 -47.55 19.83 -13.39
CA LEU A 29 -47.74 18.37 -13.29
C LEU A 29 -47.41 17.63 -14.59
N ALA A 30 -46.98 16.37 -14.41
CA ALA A 30 -47.26 15.17 -15.21
C ALA A 30 -46.65 14.99 -16.62
N ALA A 31 -45.86 13.91 -16.76
CA ALA A 31 -46.00 12.97 -17.87
C ALA A 31 -45.57 11.56 -17.41
N PHE A 32 -46.55 10.65 -17.35
CA PHE A 32 -46.35 9.21 -17.21
C PHE A 32 -45.75 8.65 -18.50
N GLY A 33 -44.63 7.94 -18.40
CA GLY A 33 -44.02 7.18 -19.49
C GLY A 33 -43.76 5.75 -19.05
N LEU A 34 -44.81 4.91 -19.13
CA LEU A 34 -44.72 3.46 -18.97
C LEU A 34 -44.05 2.87 -20.22
N PHE A 35 -42.85 2.31 -20.08
CA PHE A 35 -42.29 1.38 -21.07
C PHE A 35 -42.01 0.04 -20.39
N CYS A 36 -42.94 -0.89 -20.60
CA CYS A 36 -42.73 -2.32 -20.43
C CYS A 36 -41.99 -2.84 -21.67
N ALA A 37 -40.75 -3.33 -21.53
CA ALA A 37 -40.19 -4.41 -22.34
C ALA A 37 -38.77 -4.74 -21.85
N GLY A 38 -38.55 -5.99 -21.41
CA GLY A 38 -37.21 -6.48 -21.11
C GLY A 38 -37.17 -7.74 -20.25
N CYS A 39 -37.81 -8.81 -20.70
CA CYS A 39 -37.48 -10.15 -20.21
C CYS A 39 -36.01 -10.46 -20.55
N SER A 40 -35.18 -10.79 -19.56
CA SER A 40 -34.33 -11.97 -19.70
C SER A 40 -34.08 -12.56 -18.31
N ALA A 41 -34.66 -13.74 -18.12
CA ALA A 41 -34.41 -14.60 -16.99
C ALA A 41 -32.95 -15.08 -17.01
N GLY A 42 -32.44 -15.37 -15.81
CA GLY A 42 -31.02 -15.59 -15.54
C GLY A 42 -30.38 -16.72 -16.34
N GLY A 43 -29.25 -16.41 -16.96
CA GLY A 43 -28.28 -17.41 -17.36
C GLY A 43 -27.51 -17.89 -16.13
N LYS A 44 -27.93 -19.01 -15.55
CA LYS A 44 -26.99 -19.85 -14.78
C LYS A 44 -26.11 -20.55 -15.80
N GLY A 45 -25.00 -19.93 -16.16
CA GLY A 45 -23.92 -20.61 -16.87
C GLY A 45 -23.28 -21.61 -15.91
N THR A 46 -23.83 -22.82 -15.80
CA THR A 46 -23.04 -23.97 -15.35
C THR A 46 -22.04 -24.22 -16.47
N ARG A 47 -20.84 -23.69 -16.29
CA ARG A 47 -19.71 -24.04 -17.13
C ARG A 47 -19.36 -25.47 -16.75
N ASP A 48 -19.78 -26.39 -17.61
CA ASP A 48 -19.42 -27.79 -17.53
C ASP A 48 -17.95 -27.86 -17.93
N GLU A 49 -17.06 -27.70 -16.95
CA GLU A 49 -15.63 -27.94 -17.12
C GLU A 49 -15.47 -29.45 -17.26
N GLY A 50 -15.77 -29.95 -18.47
CA GLY A 50 -15.58 -31.34 -18.85
C GLY A 50 -14.17 -31.83 -18.50
N PRO A 51 -13.99 -33.14 -18.33
CA PRO A 51 -12.80 -33.71 -17.70
C PRO A 51 -11.52 -33.16 -18.30
N ALA A 52 -10.60 -32.72 -17.42
CA ALA A 52 -9.30 -32.20 -17.79
C ALA A 52 -8.62 -33.16 -18.78
N SER A 53 -8.50 -32.74 -20.03
CA SER A 53 -7.88 -33.55 -21.07
C SER A 53 -6.40 -33.74 -20.75
N THR A 54 -6.03 -34.94 -20.30
CA THR A 54 -4.64 -35.37 -20.09
C THR A 54 -3.97 -35.77 -21.40
N GLN A 55 -4.14 -34.97 -22.46
CA GLN A 55 -3.46 -35.21 -23.73
C GLN A 55 -2.51 -34.05 -24.04
N GLN A 56 -1.25 -34.32 -23.74
CA GLN A 56 -0.10 -33.52 -24.14
C GLN A 56 0.04 -33.60 -25.66
N ALA A 57 -0.72 -32.78 -26.37
CA ALA A 57 -0.52 -32.55 -27.79
C ALA A 57 0.52 -31.44 -27.94
N ALA A 58 1.73 -31.81 -28.38
CA ALA A 58 2.70 -30.86 -28.89
C ALA A 58 2.08 -30.12 -30.09
N ARG A 59 1.58 -28.91 -29.84
CA ARG A 59 1.24 -27.94 -30.87
C ARG A 59 2.32 -26.87 -30.85
N ASP A 60 3.09 -26.80 -31.93
CA ASP A 60 3.96 -25.67 -32.25
C ASP A 60 3.10 -24.41 -32.31
N THR A 61 3.01 -23.74 -31.16
CA THR A 61 2.37 -22.43 -31.03
C THR A 61 3.44 -21.41 -31.38
N PRO A 62 3.17 -20.42 -32.26
CA PRO A 62 4.10 -19.31 -32.45
C PRO A 62 4.35 -18.71 -31.06
N ALA A 63 5.62 -18.66 -30.64
CA ALA A 63 6.00 -18.11 -29.36
C ALA A 63 5.32 -16.74 -29.22
N SER A 64 4.33 -16.66 -28.32
CA SER A 64 3.78 -15.37 -27.92
C SER A 64 4.97 -14.57 -27.41
N ALA A 65 5.31 -13.51 -28.14
CA ALA A 65 6.33 -12.58 -27.71
C ALA A 65 5.94 -12.13 -26.32
N MET A 66 6.69 -12.58 -25.31
CA MET A 66 6.60 -12.00 -23.98
C MET A 66 6.81 -10.49 -24.16
N PRO A 67 5.97 -9.63 -23.56
CA PRO A 67 6.26 -8.21 -23.56
C PRO A 67 7.65 -8.03 -22.93
N SER A 68 8.66 -7.78 -23.76
CA SER A 68 9.95 -7.31 -23.28
C SER A 68 9.68 -5.95 -22.69
N GLY A 69 9.61 -5.87 -21.37
CA GLY A 69 9.53 -4.59 -20.66
C GLY A 69 10.64 -3.68 -21.20
N THR A 70 10.25 -2.58 -21.83
CA THR A 70 11.17 -1.61 -22.45
C THR A 70 11.87 -0.72 -21.43
N ALA A 71 11.62 -0.93 -20.14
CA ALA A 71 12.28 -0.23 -19.06
C ALA A 71 13.74 -0.68 -18.96
N LYS A 72 14.67 0.29 -18.97
CA LYS A 72 16.08 0.01 -18.67
C LYS A 72 16.17 -0.65 -17.29
N PRO A 73 16.89 -1.76 -17.14
CA PRO A 73 17.12 -2.37 -15.84
C PRO A 73 17.83 -1.36 -14.93
N TYR A 74 17.30 -1.14 -13.72
CA TYR A 74 18.01 -0.37 -12.70
C TYR A 74 19.33 -1.07 -12.37
N SER A 75 20.39 -0.29 -12.11
CA SER A 75 21.62 -0.86 -11.57
C SER A 75 21.30 -1.52 -10.23
N ARG A 76 21.48 -2.84 -10.13
CA ARG A 76 21.20 -3.54 -8.88
C ARG A 76 22.14 -3.04 -7.79
N VAL A 77 21.55 -2.62 -6.68
CA VAL A 77 22.28 -2.21 -5.48
C VAL A 77 22.56 -3.43 -4.62
N ASN A 78 23.71 -3.45 -3.93
CA ASN A 78 23.95 -4.43 -2.88
C ASN A 78 23.17 -4.02 -1.63
N ALA A 79 21.92 -4.49 -1.52
CA ALA A 79 21.00 -4.14 -0.43
C ALA A 79 21.55 -4.51 0.96
N VAL A 80 22.21 -5.67 1.07
CA VAL A 80 22.83 -6.13 2.33
C VAL A 80 23.91 -5.16 2.79
N MET A 81 24.82 -4.76 1.89
CA MET A 81 25.87 -3.79 2.20
C MET A 81 25.27 -2.42 2.54
N LEU A 82 24.20 -2.03 1.86
CA LEU A 82 23.52 -0.77 2.11
C LEU A 82 22.95 -0.72 3.55
N VAL A 83 22.21 -1.75 3.97
CA VAL A 83 21.69 -1.86 5.34
C VAL A 83 22.81 -2.00 6.37
N LYS A 84 23.84 -2.81 6.11
CA LYS A 84 24.97 -2.99 7.04
C LYS A 84 25.79 -1.73 7.24
N SER A 85 25.89 -0.87 6.23
CA SER A 85 26.59 0.42 6.31
C SER A 85 25.70 1.56 6.81
N ASP A 86 24.39 1.36 6.92
CA ASP A 86 23.46 2.39 7.36
C ASP A 86 23.60 2.67 8.87
N PRO A 87 23.95 3.91 9.27
CA PRO A 87 23.99 4.28 10.68
C PRO A 87 22.60 4.33 11.33
N LYS A 88 21.52 4.44 10.55
CA LYS A 88 20.14 4.42 11.05
C LYS A 88 19.62 3.01 11.30
N ALA A 89 20.22 2.00 10.69
CA ALA A 89 19.90 0.60 10.99
C ALA A 89 20.45 0.21 12.37
N SER A 90 19.64 -0.48 13.18
CA SER A 90 20.06 -0.88 14.52
C SER A 90 21.22 -1.87 14.48
N ARG A 91 22.02 -1.87 15.54
CA ARG A 91 23.13 -2.83 15.68
C ARG A 91 22.61 -4.27 15.68
N GLN A 92 21.51 -4.54 16.37
CA GLN A 92 20.92 -5.87 16.47
C GLN A 92 20.51 -6.39 15.09
N LEU A 93 19.78 -5.59 14.31
CA LEU A 93 19.36 -6.00 12.96
C LEU A 93 20.56 -6.25 12.05
N LYS A 94 21.60 -5.39 12.12
CA LYS A 94 22.83 -5.60 11.33
C LYS A 94 23.59 -6.85 11.74
N ASP A 95 23.62 -7.15 13.03
CA ASP A 95 24.26 -8.35 13.57
C ASP A 95 23.49 -9.62 13.14
N ASP A 96 22.16 -9.57 13.09
CA ASP A 96 21.29 -10.69 12.70
C ASP A 96 21.12 -10.85 11.19
N LEU A 97 21.42 -9.81 10.39
CA LEU A 97 21.42 -9.86 8.94
C LEU A 97 22.59 -10.70 8.42
N LYS A 98 22.35 -12.01 8.35
CA LYS A 98 23.25 -13.05 7.88
C LYS A 98 22.59 -13.85 6.75
N PRO A 99 23.38 -14.58 5.94
CA PRO A 99 22.80 -15.50 4.97
C PRO A 99 21.94 -16.56 5.67
N CYS A 100 20.80 -16.88 5.08
CA CYS A 100 19.91 -17.95 5.50
C CYS A 100 20.43 -19.31 5.06
N THR A 101 20.82 -19.39 3.78
CA THR A 101 21.39 -20.58 3.16
C THR A 101 22.48 -20.16 2.19
N GLY A 102 23.69 -20.69 2.34
CA GLY A 102 24.82 -20.29 1.50
C GLY A 102 25.08 -18.78 1.57
N ASP A 103 24.89 -18.10 0.44
CA ASP A 103 25.07 -16.64 0.29
C ASP A 103 23.73 -15.87 0.17
N GLU A 104 22.59 -16.56 0.32
CA GLU A 104 21.26 -15.94 0.19
C GLU A 104 20.85 -15.24 1.49
N TYR A 105 20.57 -13.95 1.42
CA TYR A 105 20.11 -13.14 2.57
C TYR A 105 18.58 -12.97 2.53
N PRO A 106 17.92 -12.82 3.71
CA PRO A 106 16.47 -12.62 3.78
C PRO A 106 16.13 -11.15 3.51
N VAL A 107 16.41 -10.68 2.29
CA VAL A 107 16.26 -9.29 1.90
C VAL A 107 15.52 -9.17 0.58
N ASP A 108 14.42 -8.43 0.59
CA ASP A 108 13.69 -8.06 -0.61
C ASP A 108 13.99 -6.62 -1.00
N THR A 109 14.10 -6.37 -2.30
CA THR A 109 14.42 -5.06 -2.85
C THR A 109 13.43 -4.65 -3.91
N SER A 110 12.82 -3.47 -3.74
CA SER A 110 11.95 -2.84 -4.74
C SER A 110 12.54 -1.51 -5.20
N TYR A 111 12.34 -1.17 -6.48
CA TYR A 111 12.85 0.05 -7.09
C TYR A 111 11.69 0.90 -7.61
N GLY A 112 11.70 2.20 -7.33
CA GLY A 112 10.66 3.12 -7.81
C GLY A 112 10.97 4.57 -7.49
N THR A 113 10.16 5.48 -8.03
CA THR A 113 10.31 6.92 -7.77
C THR A 113 9.41 7.31 -6.61
N LEU A 114 10.00 7.48 -5.42
CA LEU A 114 9.30 7.91 -4.20
C LEU A 114 9.62 9.36 -3.84
N THR A 115 10.85 9.80 -4.10
CA THR A 115 11.38 11.09 -3.65
C THR A 115 11.45 12.16 -4.73
N GLY A 116 10.95 11.86 -5.94
CA GLY A 116 10.98 12.74 -7.10
C GLY A 116 12.36 12.90 -7.76
N GLY A 117 13.34 12.08 -7.38
CA GLY A 117 14.66 12.03 -8.00
C GLY A 117 14.64 11.52 -9.44
N SER A 118 15.73 11.77 -10.18
CA SER A 118 15.89 11.30 -11.57
C SER A 118 16.19 9.80 -11.69
N GLU A 119 16.66 9.19 -10.60
CA GLU A 119 16.98 7.78 -10.48
C GLU A 119 16.01 7.11 -9.51
N ALA A 120 15.83 5.80 -9.64
CA ALA A 120 14.97 5.06 -8.72
C ALA A 120 15.54 5.05 -7.30
N ASP A 121 14.65 5.32 -6.35
CA ASP A 121 14.82 5.02 -4.94
C ASP A 121 14.71 3.51 -4.71
N VAL A 122 15.27 3.05 -3.61
CA VAL A 122 15.34 1.63 -3.26
C VAL A 122 14.63 1.40 -1.94
N VAL A 123 13.60 0.56 -1.95
CA VAL A 123 12.99 0.03 -0.73
C VAL A 123 13.63 -1.32 -0.43
N VAL A 124 14.17 -1.46 0.78
CA VAL A 124 14.80 -2.69 1.26
C VAL A 124 14.01 -3.21 2.45
N ASN A 125 13.46 -4.41 2.33
CA ASN A 125 12.82 -5.13 3.43
C ASN A 125 13.78 -6.21 3.93
N VAL A 126 14.05 -6.23 5.23
CA VAL A 126 14.82 -7.27 5.91
C VAL A 126 13.83 -8.18 6.64
N MET A 127 13.99 -9.48 6.47
CA MET A 127 13.09 -10.49 7.01
C MET A 127 13.86 -11.51 7.84
N THR A 128 13.12 -12.35 8.55
CA THR A 128 13.64 -13.58 9.15
C THR A 128 13.84 -14.66 8.07
N CYS A 129 14.83 -15.53 8.26
CA CYS A 129 15.17 -16.58 7.30
C CYS A 129 14.14 -17.72 7.18
N GLY A 130 13.39 -18.00 8.25
CA GLY A 130 12.54 -19.20 8.32
C GLY A 130 11.12 -18.95 7.81
N ASP A 131 10.52 -17.86 8.26
CA ASP A 131 9.12 -17.51 8.07
C ASP A 131 8.91 -16.22 7.26
N SER A 132 10.00 -15.62 6.75
CA SER A 132 9.97 -14.40 5.94
C SER A 132 9.20 -13.25 6.60
N VAL A 133 9.22 -13.20 7.93
CA VAL A 133 8.58 -12.14 8.70
C VAL A 133 9.48 -10.92 8.67
N GLY A 134 8.95 -9.81 8.20
CA GLY A 134 9.69 -8.56 8.12
C GLY A 134 10.08 -8.02 9.50
N VAL A 135 11.35 -7.65 9.65
CA VAL A 135 11.94 -7.09 10.87
C VAL A 135 12.46 -5.67 10.67
N GLY A 136 12.58 -5.23 9.41
CA GLY A 136 12.95 -3.87 9.07
C GLY A 136 12.57 -3.51 7.65
N THR A 137 12.17 -2.25 7.43
CA THR A 137 12.00 -1.67 6.10
C THR A 137 12.71 -0.32 6.02
N TYR A 138 13.37 -0.07 4.90
CA TYR A 138 14.19 1.11 4.68
C TYR A 138 13.95 1.68 3.29
N VAL A 139 13.95 3.01 3.18
CA VAL A 139 13.97 3.68 1.87
C VAL A 139 15.28 4.43 1.71
N TYR A 140 15.96 4.14 0.61
CA TYR A 140 17.20 4.80 0.23
C TYR A 140 16.99 5.63 -1.03
N GLN A 141 17.21 6.94 -0.87
CA GLN A 141 17.17 7.89 -1.96
C GLN A 141 18.50 7.90 -2.71
N ARG A 142 18.46 7.88 -4.04
CA ARG A 142 19.67 8.12 -4.83
C ARG A 142 20.04 9.60 -4.80
N ARG A 143 21.27 9.89 -4.37
CA ARG A 143 21.82 11.25 -4.31
C ARG A 143 22.53 11.62 -5.61
N PRO A 144 22.71 12.93 -5.90
CA PRO A 144 23.42 13.40 -7.10
C PRO A 144 24.88 12.91 -7.22
N ASP A 145 25.53 12.62 -6.09
CA ASP A 145 26.88 12.06 -6.04
C ASP A 145 26.93 10.56 -6.39
N GLY A 146 25.79 9.96 -6.72
CA GLY A 146 25.68 8.55 -7.05
C GLY A 146 25.62 7.64 -5.82
N THR A 147 25.59 8.16 -4.60
CA THR A 147 25.40 7.35 -3.38
C THR A 147 23.92 7.17 -3.05
N TYR A 148 23.63 6.23 -2.16
CA TYR A 148 22.29 6.03 -1.60
C TYR A 148 22.25 6.54 -0.16
N GLY A 149 21.27 7.37 0.15
CA GLY A 149 21.05 7.92 1.49
C GLY A 149 19.73 7.43 2.08
N ASN A 150 19.75 6.94 3.32
CA ASN A 150 18.53 6.54 4.01
C ASN A 150 17.65 7.76 4.32
N VAL A 151 16.40 7.71 3.87
CA VAL A 151 15.36 8.73 4.08
C VAL A 151 14.15 8.20 4.87
N PHE A 152 14.06 6.89 5.08
CA PHE A 152 13.04 6.23 5.91
C PHE A 152 13.61 4.97 6.54
N ALA A 153 13.23 4.69 7.78
CA ALA A 153 13.54 3.45 8.47
C ALA A 153 12.41 3.10 9.45
N ALA A 154 11.97 1.85 9.43
CA ALA A 154 11.09 1.30 10.45
C ALA A 154 11.55 -0.12 10.79
N GLU A 155 11.90 -0.33 12.06
CA GLU A 155 12.33 -1.62 12.62
C GLU A 155 11.35 -2.02 13.72
N VAL A 156 10.18 -2.48 13.28
CA VAL A 156 9.13 -2.97 14.17
C VAL A 156 8.75 -4.39 13.75
N PRO A 157 8.24 -5.23 14.67
CA PRO A 157 7.88 -6.60 14.33
C PRO A 157 6.89 -6.68 13.17
N ALA A 158 7.12 -7.63 12.26
CA ALA A 158 6.26 -7.91 11.12
C ALA A 158 5.96 -6.67 10.24
N VAL A 159 6.99 -5.85 10.00
CA VAL A 159 6.93 -4.67 9.12
C VAL A 159 7.30 -5.03 7.69
N TYR A 160 6.56 -4.49 6.72
CA TYR A 160 6.89 -4.64 5.31
C TYR A 160 6.54 -3.38 4.51
N GLY A 161 7.48 -2.89 3.72
CA GLY A 161 7.31 -1.70 2.89
C GLY A 161 7.13 -2.04 1.42
N THR A 162 6.18 -1.37 0.76
CA THR A 162 5.88 -1.50 -0.66
C THR A 162 5.77 -0.13 -1.33
N ILE A 163 5.90 -0.10 -2.64
CA ILE A 163 5.71 1.10 -3.45
C ILE A 163 4.35 0.99 -4.12
N ASP A 164 3.44 1.92 -3.83
CA ASP A 164 2.18 2.08 -4.57
C ASP A 164 2.11 3.48 -5.18
N ARG A 165 2.10 3.56 -6.52
CA ARG A 165 1.92 4.82 -7.28
C ARG A 165 2.80 6.00 -6.84
N GLY A 166 4.00 5.73 -6.33
CA GLY A 166 4.96 6.75 -5.88
C GLY A 166 4.89 7.07 -4.39
N ASP A 167 3.96 6.44 -3.67
CA ASP A 167 3.90 6.47 -2.22
C ASP A 167 4.56 5.22 -1.62
N LEU A 168 5.09 5.38 -0.40
CA LEU A 168 5.55 4.27 0.40
C LEU A 168 4.38 3.76 1.24
N VAL A 169 3.96 2.52 1.03
CA VAL A 169 2.94 1.87 1.86
C VAL A 169 3.63 0.89 2.80
N VAL A 170 3.55 1.16 4.10
CA VAL A 170 4.12 0.32 5.15
C VAL A 170 3.00 -0.45 5.85
N THR A 171 3.07 -1.77 5.79
CA THR A 171 2.18 -2.67 6.52
C THR A 171 2.89 -3.18 7.76
N THR A 172 2.19 -3.20 8.89
CA THR A 172 2.68 -3.76 10.16
C THR A 172 1.61 -4.65 10.76
N GLN A 173 1.97 -5.83 11.24
CA GLN A 173 1.02 -6.68 11.96
C GLN A 173 0.83 -6.17 13.40
N VAL A 174 -0.38 -6.29 13.92
CA VAL A 174 -0.77 -5.88 15.27
C VAL A 174 -1.07 -7.13 16.10
N TYR A 175 -0.38 -7.23 17.23
CA TYR A 175 -0.50 -8.35 18.15
C TYR A 175 -1.13 -7.90 19.47
N GLY A 176 -2.19 -8.57 19.89
CA GLY A 176 -2.72 -8.54 21.25
C GLY A 176 -1.83 -9.30 22.23
N SER A 177 -2.06 -9.09 23.52
CA SER A 177 -1.21 -9.65 24.60
C SER A 177 -1.15 -11.18 24.66
N LYS A 178 -2.09 -11.87 24.02
CA LYS A 178 -2.17 -13.34 23.99
C LYS A 178 -1.99 -13.92 22.59
N ASP A 179 -1.61 -13.10 21.63
CA ASP A 179 -1.45 -13.56 20.25
C ASP A 179 -0.15 -14.36 20.11
N ALA A 180 -0.23 -15.45 19.37
CA ALA A 180 0.97 -16.13 18.89
C ALA A 180 1.55 -15.34 17.71
N VAL A 181 2.87 -15.46 17.49
CA VAL A 181 3.56 -14.81 16.37
C VAL A 181 2.92 -15.13 15.01
N ALA A 182 2.42 -16.36 14.85
CA ALA A 182 1.74 -16.80 13.63
C ALA A 182 0.30 -16.27 13.45
N TYR A 183 -0.29 -15.68 14.49
CA TYR A 183 -1.71 -15.29 14.50
C TYR A 183 -1.89 -13.87 15.06
N PRO A 184 -1.56 -12.82 14.28
CA PRO A 184 -1.83 -11.44 14.67
C PRO A 184 -3.34 -11.17 14.79
N SER A 185 -3.71 -10.25 15.67
CA SER A 185 -5.09 -9.76 15.83
C SER A 185 -5.50 -8.78 14.75
N GLY A 186 -4.55 -8.17 14.05
CA GLY A 186 -4.84 -7.17 13.04
C GLY A 186 -3.60 -6.69 12.30
N GLU A 187 -3.75 -5.60 11.58
CA GLU A 187 -2.67 -4.90 10.89
C GLU A 187 -2.92 -3.40 10.83
N ASN A 188 -1.85 -2.62 10.67
CA ASN A 188 -1.92 -1.25 10.21
C ASN A 188 -1.28 -1.15 8.83
N VAL A 189 -1.99 -0.52 7.90
CA VAL A 189 -1.47 -0.12 6.59
C VAL A 189 -1.36 1.40 6.60
N VAL A 190 -0.14 1.90 6.51
CA VAL A 190 0.15 3.34 6.58
C VAL A 190 0.74 3.78 5.26
N THR A 191 0.12 4.77 4.63
CA THR A 191 0.61 5.37 3.38
C THR A 191 1.40 6.62 3.72
N TYR A 192 2.61 6.68 3.20
CA TYR A 192 3.51 7.83 3.32
C TYR A 192 3.76 8.45 1.95
N HIS A 193 3.55 9.75 1.87
CA HIS A 193 3.93 10.55 0.72
C HIS A 193 5.22 11.32 1.00
N TRP A 194 6.08 11.47 0.00
CA TRP A 194 7.26 12.31 0.12
C TRP A 194 6.89 13.79 -0.01
N ALA A 195 7.08 14.55 1.06
CA ALA A 195 6.85 15.98 1.08
C ALA A 195 7.92 16.69 1.91
N THR A 196 8.39 17.85 1.43
CA THR A 196 9.28 18.72 2.22
C THR A 196 10.56 18.03 2.72
N GLY A 197 11.11 17.11 1.93
CA GLY A 197 12.36 16.41 2.26
C GLY A 197 12.21 15.24 3.23
N GLY A 198 10.99 14.76 3.47
CA GLY A 198 10.74 13.58 4.29
C GLY A 198 9.45 12.84 3.88
N PHE A 199 9.29 11.62 4.38
CA PHE A 199 8.03 10.91 4.28
C PHE A 199 7.06 11.40 5.35
N THR A 200 5.88 11.85 4.93
CA THR A 200 4.77 12.24 5.79
C THR A 200 3.63 11.25 5.62
N GLU A 201 3.08 10.76 6.73
CA GLU A 201 1.88 9.94 6.72
C GLU A 201 0.71 10.73 6.13
N THR A 202 0.09 10.16 5.10
CA THR A 202 -1.08 10.75 4.42
C THR A 202 -2.35 9.96 4.67
N ASP A 203 -2.23 8.67 4.95
CA ASP A 203 -3.35 7.79 5.26
C ASP A 203 -2.93 6.67 6.21
N ARG A 204 -3.90 6.17 6.98
CA ARG A 204 -3.74 5.03 7.87
C ARG A 204 -5.03 4.24 7.96
N VAL A 205 -4.94 2.97 7.62
CA VAL A 205 -6.00 1.98 7.80
C VAL A 205 -5.59 0.99 8.88
N HIS A 206 -6.48 0.76 9.84
CA HIS A 206 -6.36 -0.32 10.81
C HIS A 206 -7.38 -1.40 10.48
N ASN A 207 -6.92 -2.64 10.36
CA ASN A 207 -7.78 -3.79 10.13
C ASN A 207 -7.70 -4.74 11.32
N ASP A 208 -8.85 -5.11 11.86
CA ASP A 208 -8.97 -6.22 12.80
C ASP A 208 -9.17 -7.52 12.04
N PHE A 209 -8.37 -8.54 12.35
CA PHE A 209 -8.60 -9.89 11.86
C PHE A 209 -9.61 -10.59 12.78
N ASN A 210 -10.71 -11.08 12.19
CA ASN A 210 -11.69 -11.86 12.93
C ASN A 210 -11.03 -13.15 13.42
N ARG A 211 -11.12 -13.43 14.73
CA ARG A 211 -10.69 -14.69 15.33
C ARG A 211 -11.67 -15.82 14.99
N ALA A 212 -11.84 -16.12 13.71
CA ALA A 212 -12.60 -17.28 13.25
C ALA A 212 -11.71 -18.53 13.20
N VAL A 213 -11.08 -18.86 14.31
CA VAL A 213 -10.63 -20.21 14.61
C VAL A 213 -11.04 -20.46 16.05
N GLY A 214 -11.91 -21.45 16.25
CA GLY A 214 -12.32 -21.87 17.58
C GLY A 214 -11.09 -21.97 18.45
N SER A 215 -11.16 -21.36 19.62
CA SER A 215 -10.22 -21.57 20.71
C SER A 215 -9.86 -23.06 20.72
N GLY A 216 -8.58 -23.38 20.79
CA GLY A 216 -8.07 -24.74 21.03
C GLY A 216 -8.45 -25.25 22.43
N GLU A 217 -9.74 -25.18 22.75
CA GLU A 217 -10.47 -25.68 23.91
C GLU A 217 -11.95 -25.78 23.48
N GLY A 218 -12.18 -26.57 22.43
CA GLY A 218 -13.43 -27.31 22.34
C GLY A 218 -13.16 -28.67 22.98
N ASP A 219 -13.84 -28.99 24.07
CA ASP A 219 -13.94 -30.35 24.58
C ASP A 219 -14.13 -31.29 23.38
N LEU A 220 -13.15 -32.18 23.15
CA LEU A 220 -13.37 -33.30 22.26
C LEU A 220 -14.59 -34.05 22.82
N PRO A 221 -15.70 -34.20 22.08
CA PRO A 221 -16.81 -34.98 22.59
C PRO A 221 -16.29 -36.38 22.88
N ALA A 222 -16.38 -36.79 24.15
CA ALA A 222 -15.98 -38.13 24.56
C ALA A 222 -16.71 -39.14 23.67
N PRO A 223 -16.02 -40.21 23.22
CA PRO A 223 -16.64 -41.23 22.40
C PRO A 223 -17.88 -41.74 23.12
N GLN A 224 -19.03 -41.58 22.48
CA GLN A 224 -20.28 -42.16 22.95
C GLN A 224 -20.09 -43.67 22.93
N THR A 225 -19.89 -44.28 24.10
CA THR A 225 -20.06 -45.72 24.25
C THR A 225 -21.49 -46.05 23.87
N THR A 226 -21.66 -46.66 22.71
CA THR A 226 -22.88 -47.35 22.32
C THR A 226 -23.28 -48.29 23.46
N GLN A 227 -24.46 -48.05 24.03
CA GLN A 227 -25.10 -49.00 24.94
C GLN A 227 -26.44 -49.40 24.32
N ASN A 228 -26.43 -50.62 23.76
CA ASN A 228 -27.50 -51.56 23.44
C ASN A 228 -28.90 -51.02 23.09
#